data_AF-A0A3N5WK13-F1
#
_entry.id   AF-A0A3N5WK13-F1
#
_cell.length_a   1.000
_cell.length_b   1.000
_cell.length_c   1.000
_cell.angle_alpha   90.00
_cell.angle_beta   90.00
_cell.angle_gamma   90.00
#
_symmetry.space_group_name_H-M   'P 1'
#
loop_
_entity.id
_entity.type
_entity.pdbx_description
1 polymer ?
#
loop_
_entity_poly.entity_id
_entity_poly.type
_entity_poly.pdbx_seq_one_letter_code
_entity_poly.pdbx_strand_id
1 'polypeptide(L)'
;MGLKGFPNMMIEKINLYRIRVPLKRPYKIATAEMKAFDMTVVVIRAGGHDGIGEAMAGVPGYFWETADEVWNFAREQSPLILGLNEEKAKDHLLSFKKKNPCAITPFFSGIEMAAGSPILAAPSRTQEVPLVGILQATNKDGVEKEVGEFLATGYDTIKIKVGFDPEKDLA
;
A
#
# COMPACT_ATOMS: atom_id res chain seq x y z
N MET A 1 -16.72 21.30 13.12
CA MET A 1 -15.87 22.30 12.44
C MET A 1 -15.15 21.55 11.32
N GLY A 2 -15.50 21.81 10.06
CA GLY A 2 -15.13 20.95 8.94
C GLY A 2 -13.63 20.91 8.70
N LEU A 3 -13.05 19.72 8.74
CA LEU A 3 -11.68 19.40 8.35
C LEU A 3 -11.55 19.59 6.82
N LYS A 4 -11.36 20.83 6.36
CA LYS A 4 -11.16 21.11 4.93
C LYS A 4 -9.66 21.25 4.66
N GLY A 5 -9.13 20.36 3.81
CA GLY A 5 -7.82 20.53 3.17
C GLY A 5 -7.79 21.77 2.27
N PHE A 6 -6.66 22.07 1.65
CA PHE A 6 -6.48 23.25 0.81
C PHE A 6 -7.24 23.08 -0.52
N PRO A 7 -8.42 23.69 -0.71
CA PRO A 7 -9.19 23.45 -1.92
C PRO A 7 -8.56 24.18 -3.10
N ASN A 8 -8.64 23.56 -4.29
CA ASN A 8 -8.30 24.16 -5.58
C ASN A 8 -6.79 24.28 -5.90
N MET A 9 -5.97 23.35 -5.40
CA MET A 9 -4.57 23.25 -5.80
C MET A 9 -4.42 22.60 -7.18
N MET A 10 -3.43 23.07 -7.94
CA MET A 10 -3.06 22.56 -9.26
C MET A 10 -1.93 21.54 -9.14
N ILE A 11 -1.97 20.45 -9.88
CA ILE A 11 -0.87 19.50 -9.96
C ILE A 11 0.25 20.10 -10.82
N GLU A 12 1.35 20.48 -10.16
CA GLU A 12 2.49 21.19 -10.76
C GLU A 12 3.56 20.22 -11.28
N LYS A 13 3.74 19.09 -10.58
CA LYS A 13 4.74 18.08 -10.92
C LYS A 13 4.32 16.71 -10.43
N ILE A 14 4.66 15.69 -11.22
CA ILE A 14 4.49 14.28 -10.86
C ILE A 14 5.82 13.58 -11.12
N ASN A 15 6.37 12.93 -10.10
CA ASN A 15 7.51 12.02 -10.26
C ASN A 15 7.04 10.59 -10.01
N LEU A 16 7.48 9.69 -10.86
CA LEU A 16 7.15 8.27 -10.78
C LEU A 16 8.41 7.48 -10.46
N TYR A 17 8.30 6.58 -9.48
CA TYR A 17 9.35 5.63 -9.15
C TYR A 17 8.78 4.22 -9.16
N ARG A 18 9.56 3.28 -9.69
CA ARG A 18 9.29 1.85 -9.53
C ARG A 18 10.35 1.28 -8.62
N ILE A 19 9.91 0.70 -7.51
CA ILE A 19 10.80 0.21 -6.46
C ILE A 19 10.56 -1.29 -6.32
N ARG A 20 11.65 -2.06 -6.43
CA ARG A 20 11.64 -3.49 -6.17
C ARG A 20 12.43 -3.78 -4.89
N VAL A 21 11.73 -4.16 -3.83
CA VAL A 21 12.30 -4.40 -2.50
C VAL A 21 12.45 -5.91 -2.27
N PRO A 22 13.69 -6.46 -2.22
CA PRO A 22 13.88 -7.87 -1.87
C PRO A 22 13.53 -8.13 -0.41
N LEU A 23 12.88 -9.26 -0.15
CA LEU A 23 12.49 -9.66 1.20
C LEU A 23 13.61 -10.45 1.88
N LYS A 24 13.85 -10.19 3.17
CA LYS A 24 14.84 -10.93 3.98
C LYS A 24 14.55 -12.44 4.04
N ARG A 25 13.27 -12.80 4.02
CA ARG A 25 12.75 -14.16 3.91
C ARG A 25 11.54 -14.16 2.98
N PRO A 26 11.28 -15.23 2.20
CA PRO A 26 10.09 -15.30 1.37
C PRO A 26 8.81 -15.11 2.18
N TYR A 27 7.88 -14.33 1.63
CA TYR A 27 6.55 -14.14 2.22
C TYR A 27 5.58 -15.14 1.61
N LYS A 28 5.12 -16.08 2.42
CA LYS A 28 4.23 -17.17 2.00
C LYS A 28 2.79 -16.84 2.35
N ILE A 29 1.89 -17.07 1.40
CA ILE A 29 0.44 -17.10 1.58
C ILE A 29 -0.09 -18.41 0.99
N ALA A 30 -1.34 -18.77 1.27
CA ALA A 30 -1.94 -20.03 0.80
C ALA A 30 -1.80 -20.25 -0.71
N THR A 31 -1.79 -19.17 -1.48
CA THR A 31 -1.82 -19.17 -2.95
C THR A 31 -0.48 -18.85 -3.62
N ALA A 32 0.55 -18.42 -2.87
CA ALA A 32 1.79 -17.92 -3.46
C ALA A 32 2.95 -17.77 -2.47
N GLU A 33 4.16 -17.69 -3.02
CA GLU A 33 5.37 -17.26 -2.34
C GLU A 33 5.98 -16.05 -3.04
N MET A 34 6.19 -14.96 -2.31
CA MET A 34 6.81 -13.73 -2.82
C MET A 34 8.22 -13.57 -2.25
N LYS A 35 9.17 -13.18 -3.10
CA LYS A 35 10.58 -12.94 -2.72
C LYS A 35 10.98 -11.46 -2.76
N ALA A 36 10.14 -10.63 -3.37
CA ALA A 36 10.29 -9.19 -3.43
C ALA A 36 8.90 -8.55 -3.53
N PHE A 37 8.79 -7.29 -3.11
CA PHE A 37 7.66 -6.44 -3.43
C PHE A 37 8.04 -5.50 -4.57
N ASP A 38 7.16 -5.37 -5.56
CA ASP A 38 7.32 -4.49 -6.72
C ASP A 38 6.22 -3.42 -6.63
N MET A 39 6.66 -2.18 -6.44
CA MET A 39 5.81 -1.08 -6.01
C MET A 39 5.95 0.09 -6.97
N THR A 40 4.84 0.73 -7.27
CA THR A 40 4.83 2.04 -7.94
C THR A 40 4.60 3.12 -6.90
N VAL A 41 5.49 4.12 -6.88
CA VAL A 41 5.40 5.30 -6.02
C VAL A 41 5.16 6.52 -6.90
N VAL A 42 4.16 7.31 -6.53
CA VAL A 42 3.80 8.57 -7.19
C VAL A 42 4.04 9.70 -6.19
N VAL A 43 4.91 10.64 -6.56
CA VAL A 43 5.17 11.86 -5.79
C VAL A 43 4.56 13.05 -6.53
N ILE A 44 3.59 13.71 -5.90
CA ILE A 44 2.80 14.80 -6.47
C ILE A 44 3.14 16.09 -5.76
N ARG A 45 3.55 17.11 -6.52
CA ARG A 45 3.60 18.48 -6.03
C ARG A 45 2.38 19.25 -6.49
N ALA A 46 1.68 19.89 -5.55
CA ALA A 46 0.54 20.76 -5.81
C ALA A 46 0.44 21.84 -4.74
N GLY A 47 0.24 23.10 -5.15
CA GLY A 47 0.05 24.22 -4.21
C GLY A 47 1.25 24.45 -3.29
N GLY A 48 2.47 24.17 -3.77
CA GLY A 48 3.69 24.22 -2.96
C GLY A 48 3.94 23.01 -2.04
N HIS A 49 2.97 22.11 -1.87
CA HIS A 49 3.07 20.93 -1.02
C HIS A 49 3.44 19.68 -1.81
N ASP A 50 4.08 18.72 -1.14
CA ASP A 50 4.32 17.38 -1.67
C ASP A 50 3.39 16.38 -1.01
N GLY A 51 2.91 15.44 -1.81
CA GLY A 51 2.26 14.23 -1.33
C GLY A 51 2.84 12.98 -2.00
N ILE A 52 2.81 11.88 -1.27
CA ILE A 52 3.37 10.60 -1.70
C ILE A 52 2.27 9.56 -1.59
N GLY A 53 2.12 8.75 -2.63
CA GLY A 53 1.31 7.55 -2.59
C GLY A 53 2.05 6.38 -3.22
N GLU A 54 1.74 5.18 -2.73
CA GLU A 54 2.32 3.95 -3.22
C GLU A 54 1.25 2.89 -3.46
N ALA A 55 1.53 1.99 -4.38
CA ALA A 55 0.75 0.77 -4.57
C ALA A 55 1.68 -0.40 -4.86
N MET A 56 1.37 -1.52 -4.20
CA MET A 56 1.92 -2.83 -4.50
C MET A 56 0.82 -3.67 -5.16
N ALA A 57 1.13 -4.23 -6.33
CA ALA A 57 0.22 -5.06 -7.10
C ALA A 57 0.85 -6.43 -7.39
N GLY A 58 0.08 -7.32 -8.01
CA GLY A 58 0.53 -8.68 -8.33
C GLY A 58 0.61 -9.61 -7.12
N VAL A 59 -0.14 -9.32 -6.04
CA VAL A 59 -0.27 -10.22 -4.88
C VAL A 59 -1.38 -11.24 -5.17
N PRO A 60 -1.05 -12.54 -5.34
CA PRO A 60 -2.05 -13.53 -5.73
C PRO A 60 -3.16 -13.66 -4.68
N GLY A 61 -4.42 -13.59 -5.13
CA GLY A 61 -5.60 -13.68 -4.28
C GLY A 61 -6.07 -12.36 -3.65
N TYR A 62 -5.42 -11.22 -3.93
CA TYR A 62 -5.84 -9.90 -3.44
C TYR A 62 -6.44 -9.04 -4.56
N PHE A 63 -5.66 -8.76 -5.60
CA PHE A 63 -6.08 -7.94 -6.75
C PHE A 63 -5.63 -8.62 -8.04
N TRP A 64 -6.34 -8.34 -9.14
CA TRP A 64 -6.02 -8.88 -10.46
C TRP A 64 -4.92 -8.08 -11.19
N GLU A 65 -4.67 -6.84 -10.76
CA GLU A 65 -3.64 -5.99 -11.34
C GLU A 65 -2.24 -6.51 -11.03
N THR A 66 -1.35 -6.44 -12.02
CA THR A 66 0.08 -6.72 -11.93
C THR A 66 0.88 -5.44 -11.64
N ALA A 67 2.12 -5.60 -11.16
CA ALA A 67 3.02 -4.46 -10.95
C ALA A 67 3.32 -3.70 -12.25
N ASP A 68 3.41 -4.40 -13.40
CA ASP A 68 3.60 -3.79 -14.71
C ASP A 68 2.39 -2.97 -15.15
N GLU A 69 1.18 -3.48 -14.93
CA GLU A 69 -0.05 -2.74 -15.25
C GLU A 69 -0.18 -1.47 -14.41
N VAL A 70 0.11 -1.54 -13.10
CA VAL A 70 0.10 -0.35 -12.24
C VAL A 70 1.15 0.67 -12.67
N TRP A 71 2.37 0.22 -12.99
CA TRP A 71 3.45 1.09 -13.45
C TRP A 71 3.10 1.78 -14.79
N ASN A 72 2.59 1.02 -15.75
CA ASN A 72 2.21 1.55 -17.06
C ASN A 72 1.02 2.51 -16.95
N PHE A 73 0.02 2.17 -16.13
CA PHE A 73 -1.09 3.07 -15.82
C PHE A 73 -0.57 4.40 -15.25
N ALA A 74 0.37 4.35 -14.30
CA ALA A 74 0.91 5.58 -13.73
C ALA A 74 1.62 6.45 -14.77
N ARG A 75 2.39 5.84 -15.67
CA ARG A 75 3.05 6.55 -16.78
C ARG A 75 2.07 7.15 -17.78
N GLU A 76 0.97 6.45 -18.06
CA GLU A 76 -0.06 6.91 -19.00
C GLU A 76 -0.94 8.02 -18.41
N GLN A 77 -1.31 7.93 -17.13
CA GLN A 77 -2.20 8.90 -16.51
C GLN A 77 -1.51 10.18 -16.04
N SER A 78 -0.21 10.12 -15.70
CA SER A 78 0.49 11.30 -15.17
C SER A 78 0.45 12.52 -16.10
N PRO A 79 0.72 12.40 -17.41
CA PRO A 79 0.61 13.55 -18.33
C PRO A 79 -0.82 14.10 -18.47
N LEU A 80 -1.84 13.26 -18.28
CA LEU A 80 -3.25 13.64 -18.45
C LEU A 80 -3.79 14.44 -17.28
N ILE A 81 -3.25 14.20 -16.07
CA ILE A 81 -3.67 14.90 -14.85
C ILE A 81 -2.77 16.08 -14.48
N LEU A 82 -1.59 16.20 -15.11
CA LEU A 82 -0.69 17.32 -14.90
C LEU A 82 -1.39 18.64 -15.29
N GLY A 83 -1.32 19.65 -14.43
CA GLY A 83 -2.01 20.92 -14.64
C GLY A 83 -3.52 20.86 -14.45
N LEU A 84 -4.10 19.76 -13.98
CA LEU A 84 -5.47 19.74 -13.45
C LEU A 84 -5.47 20.18 -11.98
N ASN A 85 -6.62 20.68 -11.51
CA ASN A 85 -6.83 20.82 -10.08
C ASN A 85 -7.14 19.46 -9.44
N GLU A 86 -7.00 19.38 -8.11
CA GLU A 86 -7.25 18.16 -7.32
C GLU A 86 -8.57 17.45 -7.69
N GLU A 87 -9.68 18.20 -7.76
CA GLU A 87 -11.02 17.64 -8.00
C GLU A 87 -11.08 16.97 -9.38
N LYS A 88 -10.69 17.69 -10.44
CA LYS A 88 -10.69 17.16 -11.81
C LYS A 88 -9.72 15.98 -11.98
N ALA A 89 -8.56 16.04 -11.33
CA ALA A 89 -7.61 14.94 -11.36
C ALA A 89 -8.19 13.67 -10.71
N LYS A 90 -8.81 13.80 -9.53
CA LYS A 90 -9.47 12.68 -8.86
C LYS A 90 -10.67 12.16 -9.65
N ASP A 91 -11.51 13.04 -10.20
CA ASP A 91 -12.65 12.63 -11.03
C ASP A 91 -12.21 11.85 -12.28
N HIS A 92 -11.16 12.33 -12.96
CA HIS A 92 -10.56 11.62 -14.09
C HIS A 92 -10.10 10.22 -13.68
N LEU A 93 -9.36 10.10 -12.57
CA LEU A 93 -8.86 8.82 -12.06
C LEU A 93 -9.98 7.89 -11.56
N LEU A 94 -11.06 8.43 -10.97
CA LEU A 94 -12.20 7.63 -10.48
C LEU A 94 -12.89 6.86 -11.61
N SER A 95 -12.82 7.35 -12.85
CA SER A 95 -13.37 6.65 -14.01
C SER A 95 -12.75 5.25 -14.19
N PHE A 96 -11.53 5.02 -13.67
CA PHE A 96 -10.81 3.75 -13.75
C PHE A 96 -11.00 2.85 -12.52
N LYS A 97 -11.66 3.32 -11.45
CA LYS A 97 -11.76 2.61 -10.14
C LYS A 97 -12.16 1.14 -10.26
N LYS A 98 -13.09 0.80 -11.16
CA LYS A 98 -13.55 -0.59 -11.31
C LYS A 98 -12.53 -1.49 -11.99
N LYS A 99 -11.73 -0.95 -12.91
CA LYS A 99 -10.77 -1.73 -13.72
C LYS A 99 -9.38 -1.73 -13.09
N ASN A 100 -9.00 -0.61 -12.50
CA ASN A 100 -7.66 -0.34 -11.99
C ASN A 100 -7.66 0.24 -10.56
N PRO A 101 -8.35 -0.40 -9.58
CA PRO A 101 -8.43 0.11 -8.21
C PRO A 101 -7.05 0.30 -7.54
N CYS A 102 -6.12 -0.62 -7.76
CA CYS A 102 -4.76 -0.54 -7.24
C CYS A 102 -3.98 0.58 -7.92
N ALA A 103 -4.06 0.69 -9.26
CA ALA A 103 -3.29 1.70 -9.99
C ALA A 103 -3.70 3.15 -9.73
N ILE A 104 -4.96 3.41 -9.34
CA ILE A 104 -5.40 4.77 -8.96
C ILE A 104 -4.99 5.16 -7.53
N THR A 105 -4.79 4.19 -6.64
CA THR A 105 -4.50 4.41 -5.21
C THR A 105 -3.27 5.31 -4.94
N PRO A 106 -2.11 5.17 -5.62
CA PRO A 106 -0.95 6.01 -5.34
C PRO A 106 -1.20 7.47 -5.75
N PHE A 107 -2.01 7.72 -6.79
CA PHE A 107 -2.41 9.08 -7.15
C PHE A 107 -3.34 9.68 -6.10
N PHE A 108 -4.36 8.94 -5.65
CA PHE A 108 -5.29 9.43 -4.62
C PHE A 108 -4.54 9.80 -3.34
N SER A 109 -3.72 8.90 -2.84
CA SER A 109 -2.95 9.12 -1.61
C SER A 109 -1.99 10.31 -1.77
N GLY A 110 -1.31 10.42 -2.91
CA GLY A 110 -0.43 11.55 -3.21
C GLY A 110 -1.17 12.89 -3.31
N ILE A 111 -2.34 12.93 -3.97
CA ILE A 111 -3.16 14.14 -4.10
C ILE A 111 -3.70 14.55 -2.73
N GLU A 112 -4.28 13.61 -1.97
CA GLU A 112 -4.87 13.88 -0.66
C GLU A 112 -3.81 14.34 0.35
N MET A 113 -2.61 13.75 0.30
CA MET A 113 -1.49 14.17 1.14
C MET A 113 -1.00 15.57 0.78
N ALA A 114 -0.83 15.88 -0.52
CA ALA A 114 -0.48 17.22 -0.97
C ALA A 114 -1.55 18.24 -0.55
N ALA A 115 -2.84 17.87 -0.61
CA ALA A 115 -3.98 18.69 -0.20
C ALA A 115 -4.11 18.92 1.31
N GLY A 116 -3.20 18.34 2.10
CA GLY A 116 -3.22 18.47 3.54
C GLY A 116 -4.44 17.77 4.16
N SER A 117 -4.83 16.61 3.62
CA SER A 117 -5.92 15.79 4.17
C SER A 117 -5.71 15.58 5.67
N PRO A 118 -6.65 16.01 6.53
CA PRO A 118 -6.46 15.92 7.97
C PRO A 118 -6.42 14.49 8.51
N ILE A 119 -6.89 13.51 7.74
CA ILE A 119 -6.79 12.07 8.06
C ILE A 119 -5.34 11.59 7.93
N LEU A 120 -4.56 12.21 7.05
CA LEU A 120 -3.14 11.88 6.82
C LEU A 120 -2.21 12.76 7.65
N ALA A 121 -2.75 13.66 8.49
CA ALA A 121 -1.96 14.51 9.35
C ALA A 121 -1.24 13.67 10.41
N ALA A 122 0.03 13.98 10.65
CA ALA A 122 0.78 13.35 11.73
C ALA A 122 0.06 13.60 13.07
N PRO A 123 0.02 12.60 13.97
CA PRO A 123 -0.58 12.79 15.27
C PRO A 123 0.18 13.87 16.06
N SER A 124 -0.54 14.68 16.85
CA SER A 124 0.03 15.78 17.64
C SER A 124 0.94 15.34 18.78
N ARG A 125 0.99 14.03 19.04
CA ARG A 125 1.84 13.40 20.05
C ARG A 125 2.31 12.05 19.54
N THR A 126 3.42 11.57 20.09
CA THR A 126 3.88 10.19 19.89
C THR A 126 2.76 9.21 20.23
N GLN A 127 2.56 8.24 19.36
CA GLN A 127 1.63 7.14 19.56
C GLN A 127 2.39 5.82 19.44
N GLU A 128 2.07 4.88 20.31
CA GLU A 128 2.50 3.49 20.18
C GLU A 128 1.37 2.73 19.50
N VAL A 129 1.67 2.07 18.38
CA VAL A 129 0.71 1.27 17.63
C VAL A 129 1.23 -0.17 17.64
N PRO A 130 0.55 -1.11 18.33
CA PRO A 130 0.98 -2.50 18.38
C PRO A 130 0.90 -3.11 16.97
N LEU A 131 1.98 -3.79 16.57
CA LEU A 131 2.05 -4.49 15.29
C LEU A 131 1.75 -5.97 15.48
N VAL A 132 1.14 -6.60 14.47
CA VAL A 132 0.90 -8.03 14.47
C VAL A 132 2.14 -8.80 13.98
N GLY A 133 2.52 -9.85 14.72
CA GLY A 133 3.57 -10.78 14.32
C GLY A 133 3.06 -11.69 13.20
N ILE A 134 3.59 -11.56 11.99
CA ILE A 134 3.14 -12.36 10.84
C ILE A 134 3.96 -13.66 10.77
N LEU A 135 3.35 -14.76 11.18
CA LEU A 135 3.95 -16.09 11.14
C LEU A 135 4.05 -16.61 9.70
N GLN A 136 5.19 -17.23 9.38
CA GLN A 136 5.52 -17.74 8.04
C GLN A 136 5.77 -19.25 8.01
N ALA A 137 6.09 -19.87 9.16
CA ALA A 137 6.25 -21.31 9.27
C ALA A 137 4.94 -22.06 9.01
N THR A 138 5.06 -23.27 8.43
CA THR A 138 3.91 -24.13 8.04
C THR A 138 3.98 -25.52 8.66
N ASN A 139 4.98 -25.80 9.50
CA ASN A 139 5.11 -27.05 10.25
C ASN A 139 5.14 -26.75 11.75
N LYS A 140 4.78 -27.74 12.57
CA LYS A 140 4.63 -27.58 14.01
C LYS A 140 5.87 -26.98 14.69
N ASP A 141 7.02 -27.60 14.50
CA ASP A 141 8.28 -27.16 15.14
C ASP A 141 8.66 -25.71 14.75
N GLY A 142 8.46 -25.35 13.49
CA GLY A 142 8.71 -24.00 12.99
C GLY A 142 7.72 -22.98 13.53
N VAL A 143 6.44 -23.36 13.69
CA VAL A 143 5.41 -22.53 14.31
C VAL A 143 5.76 -22.27 15.78
N GLU A 144 6.07 -23.32 16.54
CA GLU A 144 6.46 -23.20 17.96
C GLU A 144 7.66 -22.28 18.13
N LYS A 145 8.67 -22.43 17.26
CA LYS A 145 9.85 -21.57 17.25
C LYS A 145 9.52 -20.11 16.94
N GLU A 146 8.81 -19.82 15.83
CA GLU A 146 8.47 -18.45 15.45
C GLU A 146 7.56 -17.76 16.48
N VAL A 147 6.63 -18.50 17.10
CA VAL A 147 5.81 -17.98 18.20
C VAL A 147 6.70 -17.59 19.39
N GLY A 148 7.63 -18.45 19.79
CA GLY A 148 8.58 -18.14 20.87
C GLY A 148 9.41 -16.88 20.58
N GLU A 149 9.89 -16.74 19.34
CA GLU A 149 10.64 -15.56 18.88
C GLU A 149 9.78 -14.27 18.92
N PHE A 150 8.51 -14.34 18.49
CA PHE A 150 7.60 -13.19 18.56
C PHE A 150 7.30 -12.77 20.00
N LEU A 151 7.00 -13.73 20.88
CA LEU A 151 6.77 -13.44 22.30
C LEU A 151 8.00 -12.82 22.96
N ALA A 152 9.20 -13.36 22.68
CA ALA A 152 10.45 -12.83 23.21
C ALA A 152 10.78 -11.41 22.70
N THR A 153 10.24 -11.02 21.55
CA THR A 153 10.42 -9.68 20.95
C THR A 153 9.29 -8.70 21.32
N GLY A 154 8.35 -9.12 22.16
CA GLY A 154 7.31 -8.25 22.74
C GLY A 154 6.02 -8.17 21.92
N TYR A 155 5.80 -9.06 20.95
CA TYR A 155 4.52 -9.14 20.26
C TYR A 155 3.44 -9.73 21.18
N ASP A 156 2.31 -9.05 21.26
CA ASP A 156 1.10 -9.53 21.97
C ASP A 156 0.09 -10.19 21.03
N THR A 157 0.20 -9.94 19.73
CA THR A 157 -0.72 -10.38 18.69
C THR A 157 0.03 -11.06 17.57
N ILE A 158 -0.35 -12.30 17.24
CA ILE A 158 0.28 -13.11 16.19
C ILE A 158 -0.78 -13.51 15.15
N LYS A 159 -0.47 -13.32 13.87
CA LYS A 159 -1.27 -13.77 12.73
C LYS A 159 -0.71 -15.09 12.21
N ILE A 160 -1.46 -16.16 12.44
CA ILE A 160 -1.21 -17.50 11.90
C ILE A 160 -1.95 -17.63 10.55
N LYS A 161 -1.29 -18.21 9.55
CA LYS A 161 -1.91 -18.50 8.25
C LYS A 161 -2.36 -19.96 8.24
N VAL A 162 -3.66 -20.16 8.02
CA VAL A 162 -4.31 -21.47 7.89
C VAL A 162 -4.89 -21.61 6.48
N GLY A 163 -5.40 -22.79 6.15
CA GLY A 163 -6.03 -23.11 4.86
C GLY A 163 -5.07 -23.66 3.81
N PHE A 164 -3.83 -23.99 4.19
CA PHE A 164 -2.94 -24.78 3.33
C PHE A 164 -3.33 -26.26 3.32
N ASP A 165 -3.73 -26.78 4.48
CA ASP A 165 -4.25 -28.13 4.70
C ASP A 165 -5.22 -28.09 5.90
N PRO A 166 -6.53 -27.90 5.67
CA PRO A 166 -7.50 -27.66 6.73
C PRO A 166 -7.55 -28.76 7.80
N GLU A 167 -7.30 -30.02 7.44
CA GLU A 167 -7.28 -31.13 8.39
C GLU A 167 -6.08 -31.04 9.33
N LYS A 168 -4.91 -30.61 8.82
CA LYS A 168 -3.74 -30.38 9.66
C LYS A 168 -3.83 -29.12 10.51
N ASP A 169 -4.62 -28.14 10.10
CA ASP A 169 -4.85 -26.92 10.87
C ASP A 169 -5.73 -27.18 12.11
N LEU A 170 -6.54 -28.25 12.09
CA LEU A 170 -7.48 -28.63 13.17
C LEU A 170 -6.92 -29.66 14.17
N ALA A 171 -5.87 -30.39 13.80
CA ALA A 171 -5.28 -31.50 14.56
C ALA A 171 -4.24 -31.03 15.59
#